data_AF-A0A556TWV8-F1
#
_entry.id   AF-A0A556TWV8-F1
#
_cell.length_a   1.000
_cell.length_b   1.000
_cell.length_c   1.000
_cell.angle_alpha   90.00
_cell.angle_beta   90.00
_cell.angle_gamma   90.00
#
_symmetry.space_group_name_H-M   'P 1'
#
loop_
_entity.id
_entity.type
_entity.pdbx_description
1 polymer ?
#
loop_
_entity_poly.entity_id
_entity_poly.type
_entity_poly.pdbx_seq_one_letter_code
_entity_poly.pdbx_strand_id
1 'polypeptide(L)'
;MACEVPGNTVVSVKSVLRKCAVMLVSLLASFYLLHSLTQFGGSALRAQDSLVPRPELAEAALRRKRVLHRWTGGSVARQRFEDGEDTPGQQVRFDARGFPLVSGKLRALGDGIKRLPQAIIVGVKKGGTRALLEFLRVHPDVRAAGAEPHFFDRFYDNGLDWYRDLMPKTLEGQITMEKTPSYFVTREAPAQIYSMSRSTKLIVVVRDPVTRAISDYTQTLSKKPDIPSFESLTFKNRTTGLIDTSWSAIQIGIYAKHLDNWLQFFPMRQILFVSGERLISDPAGELGRVQDFPGPQEDHHRQTLLFQSDQGLSMPEES
;
A
#
# COMPACT_ATOMS: atom_id res chain seq x y z
N MET A 1 58.53 -21.85 23.85
CA MET A 1 57.95 -22.51 22.66
C MET A 1 56.89 -21.57 22.12
N ALA A 2 57.04 -21.18 20.85
CA ALA A 2 56.31 -20.09 20.21
C ALA A 2 54.83 -20.43 19.96
N CYS A 3 53.99 -19.40 20.07
CA CYS A 3 52.58 -19.38 19.67
C CYS A 3 52.43 -19.45 18.14
N GLU A 4 51.45 -20.21 17.66
CA GLU A 4 50.90 -20.06 16.31
C GLU A 4 49.50 -19.44 16.38
N VAL A 5 49.31 -18.37 15.60
CA VAL A 5 48.05 -17.67 15.35
C VAL A 5 47.61 -18.04 13.92
N PRO A 6 46.32 -18.38 13.65
CA PRO A 6 45.88 -18.66 12.28
C PRO A 6 45.62 -17.37 11.50
N GLY A 7 46.02 -17.38 10.23
CA GLY A 7 46.20 -16.22 9.37
C GLY A 7 44.93 -15.53 8.89
N ASN A 8 45.04 -14.21 8.81
CA ASN A 8 44.13 -13.29 8.13
C ASN A 8 44.15 -13.51 6.61
N THR A 9 42.98 -13.70 6.02
CA THR A 9 42.76 -13.67 4.56
C THR A 9 42.94 -12.25 4.02
N VAL A 10 44.11 -11.97 3.45
CA VAL A 10 44.35 -10.73 2.70
C VAL A 10 43.64 -10.84 1.35
N VAL A 11 42.44 -10.27 1.24
CA VAL A 11 41.74 -10.10 -0.04
C VAL A 11 42.59 -9.17 -0.90
N SER A 12 43.17 -9.70 -1.98
CA SER A 12 44.05 -8.95 -2.86
C SER A 12 43.31 -7.76 -3.47
N VAL A 13 43.79 -6.55 -3.19
CA VAL A 13 43.30 -5.26 -3.74
C VAL A 13 43.22 -5.30 -5.27
N LYS A 14 44.11 -6.06 -5.91
CA LYS A 14 44.10 -6.30 -7.37
C LYS A 14 42.82 -7.02 -7.84
N SER A 15 42.25 -7.90 -7.02
CA SER A 15 41.01 -8.62 -7.35
C SER A 15 39.78 -7.71 -7.26
N VAL A 16 39.77 -6.78 -6.30
CA VAL A 16 38.68 -5.81 -6.11
C VAL A 16 38.71 -4.78 -7.24
N LEU A 17 39.89 -4.26 -7.57
CA LEU A 17 40.07 -3.33 -8.69
C LEU A 17 39.65 -3.94 -10.04
N ARG A 18 39.95 -5.22 -10.27
CA ARG A 18 39.48 -5.94 -11.47
C ARG A 18 37.95 -6.05 -11.51
N LYS A 19 37.30 -6.36 -10.39
CA LYS A 19 35.83 -6.43 -10.31
C LYS A 19 35.19 -5.07 -10.57
N CYS A 20 35.74 -3.99 -9.99
CA CYS A 20 35.26 -2.64 -10.24
C CYS A 20 35.45 -2.20 -11.71
N ALA A 21 36.58 -2.54 -12.34
CA ALA A 21 36.82 -2.24 -13.75
C ALA A 21 35.81 -2.93 -14.68
N VAL A 22 35.50 -4.21 -14.43
CA VAL A 22 34.51 -4.97 -15.21
C VAL A 22 33.09 -4.40 -15.03
N MET A 23 32.73 -4.00 -13.82
CA MET A 23 31.44 -3.35 -13.55
C MET A 23 31.32 -2.00 -14.27
N LEU A 24 32.39 -1.19 -14.27
CA LEU A 24 32.39 0.12 -14.93
C LEU A 24 32.27 0.01 -16.45
N VAL A 25 32.98 -0.95 -17.07
CA VAL A 25 32.89 -1.21 -18.51
C VAL A 25 31.48 -1.68 -18.90
N SER A 26 30.86 -2.54 -18.07
CA SER A 26 29.51 -3.03 -18.32
C SER A 26 28.44 -1.92 -18.22
N LEU A 27 28.60 -1.00 -17.26
CA LEU A 27 27.74 0.17 -17.13
C LEU A 27 27.88 1.13 -18.32
N LEU A 28 29.11 1.41 -18.75
CA LEU A 28 29.37 2.28 -19.90
C LEU A 28 28.83 1.67 -21.21
N ALA A 29 28.96 0.36 -21.41
CA ALA A 29 28.38 -0.33 -22.55
C ALA A 29 26.84 -0.28 -22.56
N SER A 30 26.22 -0.42 -21.38
CA SER A 30 24.75 -0.33 -21.23
C SER A 30 24.23 1.08 -21.49
N PHE A 31 24.93 2.10 -20.99
CA PHE A 31 24.61 3.50 -21.29
C PHE A 31 24.78 3.84 -22.78
N TYR A 32 25.83 3.31 -23.41
CA TYR A 32 26.04 3.48 -24.85
C TYR A 32 24.93 2.82 -25.68
N LEU A 33 24.52 1.60 -25.32
CA LEU A 33 23.37 0.90 -25.94
C LEU A 33 22.07 1.69 -25.78
N LEU A 34 21.76 2.21 -24.59
CA LEU A 34 20.61 3.09 -24.38
C LEU A 34 20.71 4.36 -25.25
N HIS A 35 21.90 4.94 -25.37
CA HIS A 35 22.09 6.11 -26.21
C HIS A 35 21.93 5.79 -27.70
N SER A 36 22.42 4.64 -28.17
CA SER A 36 22.22 4.20 -29.55
C SER A 36 20.74 3.94 -29.84
N LEU A 37 19.98 3.36 -28.90
CA LEU A 37 18.55 3.12 -29.04
C LEU A 37 17.74 4.43 -29.07
N THR A 38 18.15 5.45 -28.31
CA THR A 38 17.49 6.77 -28.36
C THR A 38 17.83 7.54 -29.63
N GLN A 39 19.00 7.34 -30.24
CA GLN A 39 19.32 7.93 -31.55
C GLN A 39 18.67 7.19 -32.73
N PHE A 40 18.46 5.86 -32.64
CA PHE A 40 17.79 5.09 -33.70
C PHE A 40 16.25 5.23 -33.68
N GLY A 41 15.66 5.50 -32.51
CA GLY A 41 14.20 5.70 -32.37
C GLY A 41 13.67 7.01 -32.97
N GLY A 42 14.54 7.96 -33.32
CA GLY A 42 14.16 9.26 -33.87
C GLY A 42 13.91 9.29 -35.39
N SER A 43 14.28 8.23 -36.12
CA SER A 43 14.30 8.24 -37.60
C SER A 43 13.32 7.26 -38.26
N ALA A 44 12.62 6.42 -37.48
CA ALA A 44 11.74 5.36 -38.01
C ALA A 44 10.23 5.68 -37.98
N LEU A 45 9.80 6.82 -37.41
CA LEU A 45 8.39 7.23 -37.36
C LEU A 45 8.01 8.29 -38.42
N ARG A 46 8.69 8.29 -39.56
CA ARG A 46 8.39 9.20 -40.67
C ARG A 46 8.39 8.51 -42.03
N ALA A 47 7.75 7.34 -42.11
CA ALA A 47 7.40 6.72 -43.39
C ALA A 47 6.35 5.62 -43.20
N GLN A 48 5.06 6.00 -43.14
CA GLN A 48 3.89 5.24 -43.63
C GLN A 48 2.61 5.92 -43.13
N ASP A 49 2.26 7.04 -43.74
CA ASP A 49 0.91 7.61 -43.66
C ASP A 49 0.28 7.57 -45.05
N SER A 50 -0.24 6.40 -45.41
CA SER A 50 -1.23 6.26 -46.47
C SER A 50 -1.95 4.92 -46.29
N LEU A 51 -3.09 4.93 -45.59
CA LEU A 51 -4.26 4.06 -45.80
C LEU A 51 -5.37 4.38 -44.77
N VAL A 52 -6.40 5.07 -45.26
CA VAL A 52 -7.84 5.04 -44.90
C VAL A 52 -8.24 4.87 -43.41
N PRO A 53 -8.89 5.87 -42.77
CA PRO A 53 -9.43 5.72 -41.41
C PRO A 53 -10.76 4.94 -41.38
N ARG A 54 -10.84 3.92 -40.53
CA ARG A 54 -12.09 3.26 -40.09
C ARG A 54 -12.94 4.22 -39.22
N PRO A 55 -14.29 4.20 -39.32
CA PRO A 55 -15.15 5.22 -38.71
C PRO A 55 -15.37 5.12 -37.19
N GLU A 56 -14.87 4.10 -36.48
CA GLU A 56 -15.16 3.91 -35.04
C GLU A 56 -14.22 4.65 -34.07
N LEU A 57 -13.07 5.16 -34.52
CA LEU A 57 -12.15 5.94 -33.67
C LEU A 57 -12.45 7.46 -33.67
N ALA A 58 -13.23 7.94 -34.63
CA ALA A 58 -13.61 9.35 -34.74
C ALA A 58 -14.67 9.76 -33.70
N GLU A 59 -15.59 8.85 -33.33
CA GLU A 59 -16.62 9.14 -32.32
C GLU A 59 -16.05 9.25 -30.89
N ALA A 60 -15.00 8.48 -30.57
CA ALA A 60 -14.33 8.56 -29.28
C ALA A 60 -13.54 9.88 -29.10
N ALA A 61 -12.93 10.39 -30.19
CA ALA A 61 -12.26 11.69 -30.20
C ALA A 61 -13.25 12.88 -30.17
N LEU A 62 -14.42 12.74 -30.80
CA LEU A 62 -15.51 13.73 -30.74
C LEU A 62 -16.21 13.78 -29.37
N ARG A 63 -16.34 12.63 -28.67
CA ARG A 63 -16.80 12.60 -27.27
C ARG A 63 -15.81 13.25 -26.31
N ARG A 64 -14.49 13.04 -26.49
CA ARG A 64 -13.45 13.73 -25.69
C ARG A 64 -13.43 15.25 -25.92
N LYS A 65 -13.67 15.74 -27.14
CA LYS A 65 -13.73 17.19 -27.42
C LYS A 65 -15.04 17.87 -26.97
N ARG A 66 -16.19 17.17 -26.93
CA ARG A 66 -17.46 17.75 -26.42
C ARG A 66 -17.49 17.90 -24.89
N VAL A 67 -16.73 17.09 -24.15
CA VAL A 67 -16.68 17.22 -22.68
C VAL A 67 -15.80 18.40 -22.26
N LEU A 68 -14.70 18.69 -22.98
CA LEU A 68 -13.86 19.87 -22.69
C LEU A 68 -14.53 21.21 -23.03
N HIS A 69 -15.39 21.28 -24.06
CA HIS A 69 -16.12 22.52 -24.38
C HIS A 69 -17.37 22.75 -23.52
N ARG A 70 -17.81 21.77 -22.73
CA ARG A 70 -18.93 21.92 -21.77
C ARG A 70 -18.48 22.46 -20.40
N TRP A 71 -17.18 22.47 -20.14
CA TRP A 71 -16.62 22.98 -18.87
C TRP A 71 -16.17 24.45 -18.96
N THR A 72 -16.16 25.05 -20.16
CA THR A 72 -15.76 26.46 -20.37
C THR A 72 -16.85 27.35 -20.97
N GLY A 73 -18.08 26.86 -21.12
CA GLY A 73 -19.20 27.63 -21.66
C GLY A 73 -20.55 27.16 -21.14
N GLY A 74 -21.01 27.76 -20.05
CA GLY A 74 -22.33 27.51 -19.48
C GLY A 74 -22.87 28.79 -18.86
N SER A 75 -23.57 29.58 -19.67
CA SER A 75 -24.39 30.70 -19.22
C SER A 75 -25.35 30.24 -18.13
N VAL A 76 -25.30 30.90 -16.98
CA VAL A 76 -26.30 30.79 -15.92
C VAL A 76 -27.60 31.38 -16.49
N ALA A 77 -28.59 30.52 -16.71
CA ALA A 77 -29.96 30.94 -16.95
C ALA A 77 -30.49 31.63 -15.69
N ARG A 78 -30.91 32.90 -15.85
CA ARG A 78 -31.69 33.67 -14.88
C ARG A 78 -32.91 32.86 -14.44
N GLN A 79 -32.95 32.44 -13.19
CA GLN A 79 -34.21 32.32 -12.45
C GLN A 79 -34.30 33.51 -11.51
N ARG A 80 -35.42 34.22 -11.64
CA ARG A 80 -35.79 35.42 -10.92
C ARG A 80 -36.30 34.98 -9.54
N PHE A 81 -35.58 35.33 -8.49
CA PHE A 81 -36.10 35.38 -7.13
C PHE A 81 -35.83 36.79 -6.62
N GLU A 82 -36.91 37.48 -6.28
CA GLU A 82 -36.90 38.78 -5.63
C GLU A 82 -36.70 38.63 -4.11
N ASP A 83 -36.22 39.73 -3.53
CA ASP A 83 -36.23 40.16 -2.13
C ASP A 83 -35.10 39.71 -1.17
N GLY A 84 -34.35 40.72 -0.71
CA GLY A 84 -34.11 40.88 0.72
C GLY A 84 -32.67 40.93 1.23
N GLU A 85 -32.20 42.15 1.47
CA GLU A 85 -31.27 42.60 2.53
C GLU A 85 -29.75 42.71 2.31
N ASP A 86 -29.27 43.90 2.73
CA ASP A 86 -27.95 44.51 2.61
C ASP A 86 -26.84 43.86 3.45
N THR A 87 -25.61 43.84 2.92
CA THR A 87 -24.39 44.04 3.73
C THR A 87 -23.21 44.50 2.85
N PRO A 88 -22.30 45.37 3.35
CA PRO A 88 -21.50 46.24 2.48
C PRO A 88 -20.15 45.66 2.02
N GLY A 89 -19.90 45.79 0.72
CA GLY A 89 -18.67 46.32 0.13
C GLY A 89 -17.35 45.56 0.33
N GLN A 90 -17.06 44.61 -0.56
CA GLN A 90 -15.67 44.17 -0.82
C GLN A 90 -15.31 44.47 -2.28
N GLN A 91 -14.56 45.55 -2.51
CA GLN A 91 -14.07 45.92 -3.84
C GLN A 91 -13.05 44.89 -4.34
N VAL A 92 -13.36 44.23 -5.46
CA VAL A 92 -12.45 43.34 -6.18
C VAL A 92 -11.46 44.19 -6.98
N ARG A 93 -10.16 44.12 -6.66
CA ARG A 93 -9.10 44.75 -7.47
C ARG A 93 -8.65 43.78 -8.56
N PHE A 94 -8.36 44.30 -9.74
CA PHE A 94 -7.88 43.53 -10.90
C PHE A 94 -6.46 43.97 -11.27
N ASP A 95 -5.65 43.07 -11.83
CA ASP A 95 -4.32 43.40 -12.34
C ASP A 95 -4.42 44.20 -13.66
N ALA A 96 -3.28 44.71 -14.15
CA ALA A 96 -3.21 45.48 -15.40
C ALA A 96 -3.64 44.71 -16.66
N ARG A 97 -3.92 43.41 -16.54
CA ARG A 97 -4.41 42.53 -17.61
C ARG A 97 -5.86 42.07 -17.37
N GLY A 98 -6.54 42.62 -16.35
CA GLY A 98 -7.95 42.35 -16.07
C GLY A 98 -8.23 41.09 -15.27
N PHE A 99 -7.23 40.48 -14.62
CA PHE A 99 -7.45 39.31 -13.75
C PHE A 99 -7.69 39.74 -12.29
N PRO A 100 -8.69 39.15 -11.58
CA PRO A 100 -8.97 39.51 -10.20
C PRO A 100 -7.77 39.16 -9.30
N LEU A 101 -7.24 40.15 -8.58
CA LEU A 101 -6.25 39.97 -7.52
C LEU A 101 -6.95 39.38 -6.30
N VAL A 102 -7.00 38.05 -6.26
CA VAL A 102 -7.44 37.32 -5.08
C VAL A 102 -6.34 37.41 -4.01
N SER A 103 -6.40 38.45 -3.17
CA SER A 103 -5.70 38.46 -1.87
C SER A 103 -6.50 37.62 -0.88
N GLY A 104 -6.68 36.35 -1.22
CA GLY A 104 -7.18 35.33 -0.33
C GLY A 104 -5.98 34.53 0.11
N LYS A 105 -5.71 34.48 1.41
CA LYS A 105 -4.99 33.38 2.02
C LYS A 105 -5.55 32.12 1.37
N LEU A 106 -4.75 31.34 0.62
CA LEU A 106 -5.14 29.98 0.25
C LEU A 106 -5.55 29.34 1.57
N ARG A 107 -6.86 29.18 1.81
CA ARG A 107 -7.31 28.26 2.83
C ARG A 107 -6.78 26.94 2.34
N ALA A 108 -5.70 26.46 2.95
CA ALA A 108 -5.22 25.12 2.77
C ALA A 108 -6.46 24.23 2.77
N LEU A 109 -6.59 23.35 1.77
CA LEU A 109 -7.50 22.19 1.85
C LEU A 109 -7.41 21.69 3.29
N GLY A 110 -8.50 21.80 4.05
CA GLY A 110 -8.49 22.05 5.50
C GLY A 110 -7.48 21.21 6.28
N ASP A 111 -6.91 21.77 7.35
CA ASP A 111 -6.00 21.04 8.24
C ASP A 111 -6.65 19.73 8.68
N GLY A 112 -6.27 18.61 8.04
CA GLY A 112 -6.89 17.32 8.29
C GLY A 112 -6.82 16.93 9.77
N ILE A 113 -7.71 16.05 10.20
CA ILE A 113 -7.76 15.56 11.58
C ILE A 113 -7.26 14.13 11.67
N LYS A 114 -6.68 13.75 12.80
CA LYS A 114 -6.30 12.36 13.06
C LYS A 114 -7.56 11.59 13.49
N ARG A 115 -7.92 10.56 12.71
CA ARG A 115 -9.04 9.67 13.01
C ARG A 115 -8.50 8.29 13.37
N LEU A 116 -9.23 7.55 14.20
CA LEU A 116 -8.95 6.12 14.42
C LEU A 116 -9.11 5.34 13.10
N PRO A 117 -8.38 4.23 12.92
CA PRO A 117 -8.42 3.49 11.67
C PRO A 117 -9.76 2.80 11.46
N GLN A 118 -10.37 3.04 10.30
CA GLN A 118 -11.60 2.38 9.90
C GLN A 118 -11.36 0.97 9.33
N ALA A 119 -10.16 0.72 8.80
CA ALA A 119 -9.72 -0.58 8.34
C ALA A 119 -8.31 -0.93 8.87
N ILE A 120 -8.11 -2.18 9.28
CA ILE A 120 -6.86 -2.66 9.88
C ILE A 120 -6.40 -3.92 9.14
N ILE A 121 -5.14 -3.93 8.69
CA ILE A 121 -4.49 -5.17 8.20
C ILE A 121 -3.91 -5.89 9.41
N VAL A 122 -4.65 -6.87 9.93
CA VAL A 122 -4.34 -7.55 11.20
C VAL A 122 -3.35 -8.70 11.04
N GLY A 123 -3.10 -9.16 9.82
CA GLY A 123 -2.29 -10.34 9.59
C GLY A 123 -2.18 -10.77 8.13
N VAL A 124 -1.46 -11.85 7.83
CA VAL A 124 -0.61 -12.59 8.79
C VAL A 124 0.86 -12.22 8.61
N LYS A 125 1.68 -12.46 9.64
CA LYS A 125 3.13 -12.29 9.55
C LYS A 125 3.68 -13.11 8.38
N LYS A 126 4.45 -12.46 7.49
CA LYS A 126 4.98 -13.01 6.22
C LYS A 126 3.94 -13.35 5.15
N GLY A 127 2.71 -12.85 5.28
CA GLY A 127 1.66 -13.00 4.26
C GLY A 127 1.74 -12.02 3.08
N GLY A 128 2.56 -10.96 3.16
CA GLY A 128 2.59 -9.88 2.16
C GLY A 128 1.89 -8.60 2.62
N THR A 129 1.67 -8.44 3.92
CA THR A 129 0.94 -7.31 4.51
C THR A 129 1.57 -5.95 4.19
N ARG A 130 2.92 -5.84 4.19
CA ARG A 130 3.64 -4.61 3.79
C ARG A 130 3.36 -4.24 2.34
N ALA A 131 3.47 -5.19 1.40
CA ALA A 131 3.21 -4.94 0.00
C ALA A 131 1.78 -4.45 -0.22
N LEU A 132 0.79 -5.10 0.41
CA LEU A 132 -0.60 -4.66 0.32
C LEU A 132 -0.77 -3.21 0.81
N LEU A 133 -0.23 -2.87 1.98
CA LEU A 133 -0.38 -1.51 2.52
C LEU A 133 0.26 -0.47 1.59
N GLU A 134 1.45 -0.74 1.05
CA GLU A 134 2.13 0.19 0.16
C GLU A 134 1.36 0.38 -1.16
N PHE A 135 0.76 -0.67 -1.72
CA PHE A 135 -0.11 -0.54 -2.87
C PHE A 135 -1.37 0.29 -2.56
N LEU A 136 -2.00 0.06 -1.41
CA LEU A 136 -3.19 0.83 -1.02
C LEU A 136 -2.89 2.32 -0.80
N ARG A 137 -1.68 2.67 -0.32
CA ARG A 137 -1.25 4.06 -0.12
C ARG A 137 -1.15 4.88 -1.41
N VAL A 138 -1.15 4.23 -2.58
CA VAL A 138 -1.21 4.91 -3.88
C VAL A 138 -2.60 5.51 -4.11
N HIS A 139 -3.65 5.01 -3.45
CA HIS A 139 -5.01 5.51 -3.62
C HIS A 139 -5.16 6.90 -2.96
N PRO A 140 -5.73 7.92 -3.64
CA PRO A 140 -5.85 9.28 -3.09
C PRO A 140 -6.68 9.33 -1.79
N ASP A 141 -7.63 8.41 -1.64
CA ASP A 141 -8.51 8.34 -0.47
C ASP A 141 -7.99 7.45 0.66
N VAL A 142 -6.77 6.91 0.57
CA VAL A 142 -6.20 6.06 1.62
C VAL A 142 -5.02 6.75 2.29
N ARG A 143 -5.05 6.84 3.61
CA ARG A 143 -3.93 7.27 4.44
C ARG A 143 -3.64 6.20 5.48
N ALA A 144 -2.38 5.82 5.62
CA ALA A 144 -1.99 4.78 6.56
C ALA A 144 -0.87 5.22 7.51
N ALA A 145 -0.88 4.68 8.72
CA ALA A 145 0.27 4.74 9.62
C ALA A 145 1.49 4.06 8.95
N GLY A 146 2.65 4.71 9.00
CA GLY A 146 3.87 4.20 8.34
C GLY A 146 4.52 3.03 9.07
N ALA A 147 4.61 3.12 10.40
CA ALA A 147 5.12 2.05 11.26
C ALA A 147 3.98 1.16 11.74
N GLU A 148 4.30 -0.06 12.20
CA GLU A 148 3.36 -0.95 12.87
C GLU A 148 3.07 -0.41 14.27
N PRO A 149 1.83 0.03 14.60
CA PRO A 149 1.57 0.67 15.89
C PRO A 149 1.77 -0.25 17.09
N HIS A 150 1.54 -1.56 16.94
CA HIS A 150 1.58 -2.52 18.04
C HIS A 150 0.70 -2.14 19.25
N PHE A 151 -0.44 -1.49 18.97
CA PHE A 151 -1.34 -1.01 20.01
C PHE A 151 -2.08 -2.16 20.67
N PHE A 152 -2.78 -2.99 19.88
CA PHE A 152 -3.61 -4.09 20.39
C PHE A 152 -2.83 -5.36 20.79
N ASP A 153 -1.50 -5.30 20.84
CA ASP A 153 -0.65 -6.41 21.29
C ASP A 153 0.45 -6.02 22.29
N ARG A 154 0.93 -4.76 22.31
CA ARG A 154 2.01 -4.33 23.22
C ARG A 154 1.73 -3.04 23.99
N PHE A 155 0.97 -2.13 23.41
CA PHE A 155 0.86 -0.75 23.90
C PHE A 155 -0.58 -0.33 24.22
N TYR A 156 -1.47 -1.30 24.50
CA TYR A 156 -2.89 -1.04 24.70
C TYR A 156 -3.15 -0.12 25.90
N ASP A 157 -2.35 -0.25 26.95
CA ASP A 157 -2.46 0.54 28.19
C ASP A 157 -2.17 2.04 27.99
N ASN A 158 -1.59 2.44 26.85
CA ASN A 158 -1.39 3.85 26.52
C ASN A 158 -2.69 4.57 26.12
N GLY A 159 -3.79 3.83 25.92
CA GLY A 159 -5.11 4.38 25.62
C GLY A 159 -5.32 4.78 24.15
N LEU A 160 -6.60 4.97 23.79
CA LEU A 160 -6.99 5.26 22.41
C LEU A 160 -6.54 6.63 21.90
N ASP A 161 -6.33 7.60 22.78
CA ASP A 161 -5.83 8.92 22.39
C ASP A 161 -4.38 8.83 21.88
N TRP A 162 -3.53 8.07 22.59
CA TRP A 162 -2.18 7.77 22.14
C TRP A 162 -2.19 7.05 20.78
N TYR A 163 -3.06 6.06 20.61
CA TYR A 163 -3.20 5.33 19.36
C TYR A 163 -3.66 6.23 18.21
N ARG A 164 -4.64 7.11 18.45
CA ARG A 164 -5.12 8.11 17.47
C ARG A 164 -4.00 9.07 17.08
N ASP A 165 -3.11 9.43 18.00
CA ASP A 165 -1.98 10.31 17.71
C ASP A 165 -0.91 9.69 16.80
N LEU A 166 -0.87 8.36 16.66
CA LEU A 166 -0.02 7.70 15.67
C LEU A 166 -0.58 7.80 14.25
N MET A 167 -1.87 8.11 14.11
CA MET A 167 -2.53 8.12 12.80
C MET A 167 -2.18 9.36 11.98
N PRO A 168 -2.08 9.24 10.65
CA PRO A 168 -1.95 10.41 9.78
C PRO A 168 -3.20 11.28 9.84
N LYS A 169 -3.03 12.58 9.60
CA LYS A 169 -4.17 13.47 9.33
C LYS A 169 -4.88 13.03 8.04
N THR A 170 -6.20 12.94 8.10
CA THR A 170 -7.08 12.64 6.96
C THR A 170 -8.04 13.80 6.69
N LEU A 171 -8.36 14.00 5.41
CA LEU A 171 -9.48 14.83 4.98
C LEU A 171 -10.80 14.05 5.08
N GLU A 172 -11.92 14.76 4.93
CA GLU A 172 -13.22 14.12 4.81
C GLU A 172 -13.26 13.19 3.59
N GLY A 173 -13.85 12.00 3.75
CA GLY A 173 -13.86 10.97 2.70
C GLY A 173 -12.57 10.14 2.57
N GLN A 174 -11.49 10.46 3.30
CA GLN A 174 -10.31 9.59 3.32
C GLN A 174 -10.43 8.52 4.42
N ILE A 175 -9.96 7.32 4.11
CA ILE A 175 -9.88 6.18 5.03
C ILE A 175 -8.51 6.19 5.71
N THR A 176 -8.52 6.13 7.04
CA THR A 176 -7.33 5.88 7.87
C THR A 176 -7.13 4.37 8.04
N MET A 177 -5.91 3.90 7.81
CA MET A 177 -5.53 2.51 7.96
C MET A 177 -4.27 2.32 8.81
N GLU A 178 -4.10 1.11 9.33
CA GLU A 178 -2.84 0.63 9.88
C GLU A 178 -2.61 -0.85 9.55
N LYS A 179 -1.40 -1.33 9.81
CA LYS A 179 -1.03 -2.72 9.63
C LYS A 179 -0.14 -3.19 10.77
N THR A 180 -0.59 -4.20 11.50
CA THR A 180 0.19 -4.90 12.52
C THR A 180 -0.05 -6.40 12.43
N PRO A 181 0.84 -7.17 11.79
CA PRO A 181 0.57 -8.57 11.47
C PRO A 181 0.48 -9.53 12.66
N SER A 182 0.96 -9.12 13.83
CA SER A 182 0.86 -9.91 15.07
C SER A 182 -0.55 -9.93 15.65
N TYR A 183 -1.40 -8.94 15.35
CA TYR A 183 -2.76 -8.89 15.90
C TYR A 183 -3.54 -10.17 15.60
N PHE A 184 -3.39 -10.75 14.41
CA PHE A 184 -4.13 -11.95 14.01
C PHE A 184 -3.99 -13.11 15.00
N VAL A 185 -2.85 -13.22 15.69
CA VAL A 185 -2.55 -14.28 16.67
C VAL A 185 -2.58 -13.79 18.12
N THR A 186 -2.79 -12.50 18.35
CA THR A 186 -2.97 -11.94 19.68
C THR A 186 -4.38 -12.24 20.18
N ARG A 187 -4.49 -12.90 21.33
CA ARG A 187 -5.76 -13.41 21.85
C ARG A 187 -6.75 -12.30 22.18
N GLU A 188 -6.27 -11.19 22.74
CA GLU A 188 -7.08 -10.08 23.24
C GLU A 188 -7.46 -9.09 22.13
N ALA A 189 -6.72 -9.08 21.01
CA ALA A 189 -6.87 -8.08 19.95
C ALA A 189 -8.30 -8.00 19.36
N PRO A 190 -9.02 -9.11 19.07
CA PRO A 190 -10.38 -9.01 18.53
C PRO A 190 -11.34 -8.26 19.47
N ALA A 191 -11.31 -8.57 20.76
CA ALA A 191 -12.16 -7.92 21.76
C ALA A 191 -11.84 -6.43 21.90
N GLN A 192 -10.55 -6.08 21.90
CA GLN A 192 -10.10 -4.70 22.03
C GLN A 192 -10.43 -3.86 20.78
N ILE A 193 -10.21 -4.40 19.58
CA ILE A 193 -10.57 -3.71 18.32
C ILE A 193 -12.09 -3.54 18.24
N TYR A 194 -12.87 -4.56 18.61
CA TYR A 194 -14.33 -4.48 18.63
C TYR A 194 -14.85 -3.43 19.62
N SER A 195 -14.17 -3.28 20.76
CA SER A 195 -14.48 -2.25 21.76
C SER A 195 -14.16 -0.84 21.27
N MET A 196 -13.12 -0.69 20.43
CA MET A 196 -12.81 0.59 19.78
C MET A 196 -13.88 0.96 18.75
N SER A 197 -14.23 0.06 17.84
CA SER A 197 -15.34 0.24 16.92
C SER A 197 -15.85 -1.10 16.40
N ARG A 198 -17.16 -1.30 16.50
CA ARG A 198 -17.84 -2.51 16.01
C ARG A 198 -17.91 -2.57 14.48
N SER A 199 -17.75 -1.42 13.81
CA SER A 199 -17.82 -1.31 12.34
C SER A 199 -16.45 -1.43 11.66
N THR A 200 -15.35 -1.57 12.43
CA THR A 200 -13.99 -1.73 11.90
C THR A 200 -13.92 -2.89 10.91
N LYS A 201 -13.22 -2.64 9.80
CA LYS A 201 -12.97 -3.61 8.73
C LYS A 201 -11.62 -4.26 8.92
N LEU A 202 -11.56 -5.57 8.76
CA LEU A 202 -10.37 -6.37 9.00
C LEU A 202 -9.89 -6.97 7.70
N ILE A 203 -8.60 -6.86 7.42
CA ILE A 203 -7.96 -7.46 6.26
C ILE A 203 -6.90 -8.44 6.73
N VAL A 204 -6.95 -9.65 6.19
CA VAL A 204 -5.98 -10.72 6.45
C VAL A 204 -5.35 -11.14 5.12
N VAL A 205 -4.07 -10.84 4.95
CA VAL A 205 -3.27 -11.30 3.82
C VAL A 205 -2.71 -12.68 4.18
N VAL A 206 -3.29 -13.72 3.61
CA VAL A 206 -2.90 -15.11 3.84
C VAL A 206 -1.92 -15.59 2.77
N ARG A 207 -1.13 -16.58 3.13
CA ARG A 207 -0.16 -17.25 2.26
C ARG A 207 -0.19 -18.75 2.55
N ASP A 208 0.25 -19.59 1.63
CA ASP A 208 0.52 -21.00 1.90
C ASP A 208 1.27 -21.16 3.25
N PRO A 209 0.71 -21.91 4.23
CA PRO A 209 1.28 -22.00 5.57
C PRO A 209 2.73 -22.52 5.61
N VAL A 210 3.12 -23.39 4.67
CA VAL A 210 4.48 -23.96 4.57
C VAL A 210 5.43 -22.87 4.11
N THR A 211 5.13 -22.20 3.00
CA THR A 211 6.02 -21.15 2.48
C THR A 211 6.08 -19.95 3.41
N ARG A 212 4.99 -19.64 4.13
CA ARG A 212 4.96 -18.63 5.19
C ARG A 212 5.85 -19.01 6.37
N ALA A 213 5.79 -20.26 6.84
CA ALA A 213 6.64 -20.76 7.92
C ALA A 213 8.13 -20.66 7.57
N ILE A 214 8.50 -21.08 6.36
CA ILE A 214 9.87 -20.97 5.84
C ILE A 214 10.29 -19.48 5.81
N SER A 215 9.44 -18.59 5.30
CA SER A 215 9.74 -17.16 5.26
C SER A 215 9.93 -16.53 6.65
N ASP A 216 9.18 -16.99 7.66
CA ASP A 216 9.32 -16.56 9.05
C ASP A 216 10.66 -17.02 9.65
N TYR A 217 11.00 -18.29 9.41
CA TYR A 217 12.28 -18.86 9.77
C TYR A 217 13.44 -18.11 9.10
N THR A 218 13.39 -17.85 7.79
CA THR A 218 14.43 -17.12 7.06
C THR A 218 14.63 -15.70 7.61
N GLN A 219 13.54 -15.01 7.98
CA GLN A 219 13.65 -13.70 8.63
C GLN A 219 14.28 -13.79 10.03
N THR A 220 14.03 -14.87 10.76
CA THR A 220 14.65 -15.10 12.07
C THR A 220 16.14 -15.40 11.90
N LEU A 221 16.50 -16.24 10.93
CA LEU A 221 17.87 -16.62 10.59
C LEU A 221 18.71 -15.40 10.18
N SER A 222 18.16 -14.48 9.38
CA SER A 222 18.90 -13.27 8.97
C SER A 222 19.23 -12.33 10.13
N LYS A 223 18.44 -12.37 11.22
CA LYS A 223 18.67 -11.60 12.45
C LYS A 223 19.51 -12.35 13.48
N LYS A 224 19.46 -13.68 13.46
CA LYS A 224 20.13 -14.59 14.39
C LYS A 224 20.70 -15.78 13.60
N PRO A 225 21.94 -15.68 13.10
CA PRO A 225 22.53 -16.72 12.25
C PRO A 225 22.70 -18.08 12.94
N ASP A 226 22.81 -18.09 14.28
CA ASP A 226 23.12 -19.28 15.08
C ASP A 226 21.88 -20.11 15.50
N ILE A 227 20.74 -19.96 14.82
CA ILE A 227 19.55 -20.77 15.11
C ILE A 227 19.64 -22.16 14.46
N PRO A 228 18.99 -23.20 15.04
CA PRO A 228 18.92 -24.53 14.43
C PRO A 228 18.23 -24.51 13.06
N SER A 229 18.43 -25.56 12.25
CA SER A 229 17.79 -25.66 10.93
C SER A 229 16.27 -25.66 11.00
N PHE A 230 15.61 -25.29 9.90
CA PHE A 230 14.14 -25.31 9.79
C PHE A 230 13.55 -26.67 10.15
N GLU A 231 14.14 -27.76 9.63
CA GLU A 231 13.71 -29.13 9.89
C GLU A 231 13.90 -29.50 11.36
N SER A 232 14.97 -29.02 11.99
CA SER A 232 15.25 -29.29 13.40
C SER A 232 14.22 -28.63 14.32
N LEU A 233 13.77 -27.42 13.98
CA LEU A 233 12.73 -26.70 14.71
C LEU A 233 11.31 -27.19 14.40
N THR A 234 11.10 -27.84 13.26
CA THR A 234 9.77 -28.28 12.79
C THR A 234 9.24 -29.48 13.59
N PHE A 235 10.12 -30.38 14.04
CA PHE A 235 9.71 -31.64 14.67
C PHE A 235 10.05 -31.67 16.15
N LYS A 236 9.04 -31.93 16.99
CA LYS A 236 9.26 -32.29 18.39
C LYS A 236 9.90 -33.68 18.51
N ASN A 237 9.54 -34.58 17.60
CA ASN A 237 10.19 -35.88 17.45
C ASN A 237 10.24 -36.28 15.97
N ARG A 238 11.42 -36.16 15.38
CA ARG A 238 11.67 -36.41 13.95
C ARG A 238 11.44 -37.87 13.54
N THR A 239 11.76 -38.83 14.41
CA THR A 239 11.58 -40.27 14.13
C THR A 239 10.12 -40.65 14.00
N THR A 240 9.26 -40.05 14.84
CA THR A 240 7.80 -40.29 14.80
C THR A 240 7.06 -39.40 13.80
N GLY A 241 7.73 -38.39 13.23
CA GLY A 241 7.08 -37.35 12.40
C GLY A 241 6.22 -36.36 13.21
N LEU A 242 6.35 -36.33 14.55
CA LEU A 242 5.59 -35.43 15.40
C LEU A 242 6.06 -33.99 15.24
N ILE A 243 5.21 -33.16 14.64
CA ILE A 243 5.43 -31.75 14.39
C ILE A 243 5.31 -30.94 15.69
N ASP A 244 6.23 -30.00 15.92
CA ASP A 244 6.15 -29.06 17.04
C ASP A 244 5.18 -27.90 16.74
N THR A 245 3.90 -28.09 17.07
CA THR A 245 2.89 -27.05 16.90
C THR A 245 3.02 -25.88 17.89
N SER A 246 3.93 -25.96 18.87
CA SER A 246 4.22 -24.86 19.79
C SER A 246 5.19 -23.84 19.18
N TRP A 247 5.95 -24.23 18.16
CA TRP A 247 6.82 -23.32 17.45
C TRP A 247 6.00 -22.27 16.70
N SER A 248 6.31 -20.98 16.93
CA SER A 248 5.55 -19.85 16.39
C SER A 248 5.45 -19.86 14.86
N ALA A 249 6.51 -20.28 14.16
CA ALA A 249 6.50 -20.39 12.70
C ALA A 249 5.54 -21.47 12.18
N ILE A 250 5.10 -22.42 13.01
CA ILE A 250 4.03 -23.37 12.64
C ILE A 250 2.68 -22.84 13.13
N GLN A 251 2.64 -22.40 14.40
CA GLN A 251 1.42 -21.98 15.09
C GLN A 251 0.68 -20.86 14.35
N ILE A 252 1.39 -19.87 13.81
CA ILE A 252 0.80 -18.76 13.04
C ILE A 252 0.09 -19.27 11.76
N GLY A 253 0.58 -20.36 11.17
CA GLY A 253 0.03 -20.94 9.93
C GLY A 253 -1.31 -21.67 10.10
N ILE A 254 -1.76 -21.90 11.33
CA ILE A 254 -3.02 -22.58 11.64
C ILE A 254 -4.17 -21.56 11.60
N TYR A 255 -4.44 -21.00 10.41
CA TYR A 255 -5.31 -19.83 10.25
C TYR A 255 -6.73 -20.03 10.79
N ALA A 256 -7.31 -21.22 10.60
CA ALA A 256 -8.66 -21.54 11.08
C ALA A 256 -8.79 -21.35 12.60
N LYS A 257 -7.81 -21.85 13.38
CA LYS A 257 -7.79 -21.70 14.84
C LYS A 257 -7.81 -20.24 15.27
N HIS A 258 -7.05 -19.39 14.58
CA HIS A 258 -7.00 -17.96 14.89
C HIS A 258 -8.29 -17.28 14.48
N LEU A 259 -8.84 -17.63 13.31
CA LEU A 259 -10.10 -17.09 12.81
C LEU A 259 -11.27 -17.36 13.77
N ASP A 260 -11.32 -18.51 14.43
CA ASP A 260 -12.34 -18.81 15.46
C ASP A 260 -12.34 -17.77 16.60
N ASN A 261 -11.17 -17.19 16.94
CA ASN A 261 -11.09 -16.11 17.92
C ASN A 261 -11.68 -14.80 17.39
N TRP A 262 -11.43 -14.49 16.12
CA TRP A 262 -11.96 -13.27 15.48
C TRP A 262 -13.47 -13.32 15.26
N LEU A 263 -14.00 -14.48 14.88
CA LEU A 263 -15.43 -14.67 14.59
C LEU A 263 -16.34 -14.59 15.83
N GLN A 264 -15.77 -14.64 17.04
CA GLN A 264 -16.52 -14.36 18.27
C GLN A 264 -16.96 -12.90 18.38
N PHE A 265 -16.30 -11.98 17.67
CA PHE A 265 -16.52 -10.53 17.76
C PHE A 265 -16.94 -9.92 16.43
N PHE A 266 -16.32 -10.35 15.33
CA PHE A 266 -16.56 -9.78 14.00
C PHE A 266 -17.31 -10.77 13.10
N PRO A 267 -18.38 -10.35 12.42
CA PRO A 267 -19.01 -11.19 11.42
C PRO A 267 -18.09 -11.35 10.21
N MET A 268 -18.17 -12.49 9.52
CA MET A 268 -17.34 -12.80 8.36
C MET A 268 -17.35 -11.70 7.28
N ARG A 269 -18.48 -11.00 7.08
CA ARG A 269 -18.60 -9.86 6.14
C ARG A 269 -17.69 -8.66 6.45
N GLN A 270 -17.12 -8.58 7.66
CA GLN A 270 -16.16 -7.55 8.08
C GLN A 270 -14.70 -8.03 8.00
N ILE A 271 -14.46 -9.27 7.54
CA ILE A 271 -13.13 -9.84 7.37
C ILE A 271 -12.90 -10.16 5.90
N LEU A 272 -11.92 -9.50 5.29
CA LEU A 272 -11.46 -9.79 3.93
C LEU A 272 -10.20 -10.64 3.98
N PHE A 273 -10.21 -11.76 3.24
CA PHE A 273 -9.01 -12.56 2.99
C PHE A 273 -8.43 -12.23 1.61
N VAL A 274 -7.19 -11.74 1.63
CA VAL A 274 -6.38 -11.43 0.44
C VAL A 274 -5.38 -12.55 0.24
N SER A 275 -5.24 -13.05 -0.99
CA SER A 275 -4.22 -14.06 -1.31
C SER A 275 -2.88 -13.39 -1.53
N GLY A 276 -1.89 -13.74 -0.73
CA GLY A 276 -0.51 -13.28 -0.86
C GLY A 276 0.14 -13.76 -2.16
N GLU A 277 -0.23 -14.95 -2.64
CA GLU A 277 0.22 -15.47 -3.94
C GLU A 277 -0.33 -14.63 -5.09
N ARG A 278 -1.64 -14.34 -5.08
CA ARG A 278 -2.25 -13.48 -6.10
C ARG A 278 -1.79 -12.04 -5.99
N LEU A 279 -1.46 -11.55 -4.79
CA LEU A 279 -0.89 -10.21 -4.63
C LEU A 279 0.47 -10.07 -5.33
N ILE A 280 1.17 -11.18 -5.57
CA ILE A 280 2.41 -11.21 -6.36
C ILE A 280 2.10 -11.38 -7.86
N SER A 281 1.24 -12.34 -8.22
CA SER A 281 1.01 -12.69 -9.63
C SER A 281 0.03 -11.75 -10.36
N ASP A 282 -0.93 -11.17 -9.63
CA ASP A 282 -1.99 -10.28 -10.09
C ASP A 282 -2.35 -9.24 -9.00
N PRO A 283 -1.46 -8.26 -8.74
CA PRO A 283 -1.69 -7.25 -7.70
C PRO A 283 -2.96 -6.43 -7.95
N ALA A 284 -3.23 -6.09 -9.21
CA ALA A 284 -4.38 -5.27 -9.59
C ALA A 284 -5.71 -5.99 -9.27
N GLY A 285 -5.82 -7.29 -9.54
CA GLY A 285 -7.00 -8.08 -9.20
C GLY A 285 -7.25 -8.15 -7.70
N GLU A 286 -6.22 -8.38 -6.89
CA GLU A 286 -6.38 -8.40 -5.42
C GLU A 286 -6.70 -7.01 -4.86
N LEU A 287 -6.11 -5.94 -5.39
CA LEU A 287 -6.45 -4.57 -5.02
C LEU A 287 -7.90 -4.24 -5.39
N GLY A 288 -8.41 -4.69 -6.53
CA GLY A 288 -9.83 -4.57 -6.90
C GLY A 288 -10.75 -5.11 -5.80
N ARG A 289 -10.46 -6.32 -5.32
CA ARG A 289 -11.23 -6.96 -4.22
C ARG A 289 -11.16 -6.19 -2.91
N VAL A 290 -10.00 -5.60 -2.59
CA VAL A 290 -9.83 -4.79 -1.36
C VAL A 290 -10.61 -3.48 -1.44
N GLN A 291 -10.73 -2.91 -2.63
CA GLN A 291 -11.48 -1.68 -2.87
C GLN A 291 -13.00 -1.89 -2.89
N ASP A 292 -13.44 -3.01 -3.47
CA ASP A 292 -14.85 -3.43 -3.49
C ASP A 292 -15.32 -3.89 -2.11
N PHE A 293 -14.39 -4.20 -1.22
CA PHE A 293 -14.71 -4.59 0.14
C PHE A 293 -15.45 -3.43 0.83
N PRO A 294 -16.73 -3.61 1.16
CA PRO A 294 -17.59 -2.50 1.50
C PRO A 294 -17.03 -1.74 2.69
N GLY A 295 -16.97 -0.41 2.55
CA GLY A 295 -16.55 0.49 3.63
C GLY A 295 -17.37 0.31 4.91
N PRO A 296 -16.94 0.93 6.02
CA PRO A 296 -17.73 0.95 7.25
C PRO A 296 -19.11 1.52 6.95
N GLN A 297 -20.17 0.82 7.38
CA GLN A 297 -21.53 1.36 7.31
C GLN A 297 -21.71 2.33 8.46
N GLU A 298 -21.32 3.59 8.28
CA GLU A 298 -21.98 4.72 8.92
C GLU A 298 -22.25 5.78 7.85
N ASP A 299 -23.55 6.01 7.62
CA ASP A 299 -24.20 7.03 6.80
C ASP A 299 -23.76 7.28 5.33
N HIS A 300 -24.63 6.79 4.44
CA HIS A 300 -25.03 7.37 3.14
C HIS A 300 -24.02 7.64 2.01
N HIS A 301 -22.71 7.44 2.18
CA HIS A 301 -21.76 7.56 1.07
C HIS A 301 -20.98 6.27 0.84
N ARG A 302 -21.47 5.43 -0.09
CA ARG A 302 -20.68 4.35 -0.69
C ARG A 302 -19.49 4.97 -1.43
N GLN A 303 -18.32 4.97 -0.80
CA GLN A 303 -17.06 5.26 -1.49
C GLN A 303 -16.45 3.93 -1.93
N THR A 304 -16.62 3.61 -3.21
CA THR A 304 -15.83 2.58 -3.88
C THR A 304 -14.48 3.22 -4.23
N LEU A 305 -13.41 2.70 -3.64
CA LEU A 305 -12.04 3.06 -4.05
C LEU A 305 -11.85 2.53 -5.49
N LEU A 306 -11.31 3.32 -6.42
CA LEU A 306 -11.12 2.88 -7.81
C LEU A 306 -9.69 3.18 -8.27
N PHE A 307 -8.86 2.14 -8.42
CA PHE A 307 -7.58 2.18 -9.10
C PHE A 307 -7.80 2.02 -10.61
N GLN A 308 -7.31 2.98 -11.39
CA GLN A 308 -7.20 2.83 -12.84
C GLN A 308 -6.02 1.90 -13.16
N SER A 309 -6.28 0.81 -13.87
CA SER A 309 -5.37 -0.30 -14.18
C SER A 309 -4.17 0.02 -15.08
N ASP A 310 -3.98 1.29 -15.48
CA ASP A 310 -2.97 1.68 -16.48
C ASP A 310 -1.61 2.11 -15.89
N GLN A 311 -1.44 2.07 -14.58
CA GLN A 311 -0.17 2.40 -13.93
C GLN A 311 0.52 1.09 -13.52
N GLY A 312 1.53 0.66 -14.27
CA GLY A 312 2.31 -0.54 -13.96
C GLY A 312 2.91 -0.48 -12.56
N LEU A 313 2.33 -1.21 -11.61
CA LEU A 313 2.84 -1.35 -10.24
C LEU A 313 3.95 -2.40 -10.22
N SER A 314 5.19 -1.97 -9.98
CA SER A 314 6.32 -2.86 -9.66
C SER A 314 6.51 -2.98 -8.14
N MET A 315 6.97 -4.14 -7.69
CA MET A 315 7.18 -4.45 -6.28
C MET A 315 8.29 -3.58 -5.65
N PRO A 316 8.10 -3.04 -4.43
CA PRO A 316 9.20 -2.49 -3.66
C PRO A 316 10.11 -3.61 -3.12
N GLU A 317 11.43 -3.44 -3.24
CA GLU A 317 12.42 -4.41 -2.73
C GLU A 317 12.37 -4.53 -1.19
N GLU A 318 12.49 -5.76 -0.68
CA GLU A 318 12.50 -6.06 0.76
C GLU A 318 13.79 -5.55 1.43
N SER A 319 13.64 -4.80 2.52
CA SER A 319 14.68 -4.42 3.48
C SER A 319 14.62 -5.27 4.74
#